data_AF-A0A351IVQ5-F1
#
_entry.id   AF-A0A351IVQ5-F1
#
_cell.length_a   1.000
_cell.length_b   1.000
_cell.length_c   1.000
_cell.angle_alpha   90.00
_cell.angle_beta   90.00
_cell.angle_gamma   90.00
#
_symmetry.space_group_name_H-M   'P 1'
#
loop_
_entity.id
_entity.type
_entity.pdbx_description
1 polymer ?
#
loop_
_entity_poly.entity_id
_entity_poly.type
_entity_poly.pdbx_seq_one_letter_code
_entity_poly.pdbx_strand_id
1 'polypeptide(L)'
;MKTGIVFANIGPFGTAEGGIGLATAAEAAGIDSLWTVEHVVYPDEYGSTYPYDDSGRMMMAPDTDLTDPLTWLTWVGAHTSTIRLA
;
A
#
# COMPACT_ATOMS: atom_id res chain seq x y z
N MET A 1 20.56 -2.77 10.96
CA MET A 1 19.15 -2.38 11.17
C MET A 1 18.44 -2.57 9.84
N LYS A 2 17.19 -3.05 9.83
CA LYS A 2 16.40 -3.21 8.59
C LYS A 2 15.37 -2.10 8.47
N THR A 3 15.12 -1.62 7.26
CA THR A 3 14.20 -0.52 6.95
C THR A 3 13.13 -0.98 5.97
N GLY A 4 11.86 -0.63 6.22
CA GLY A 4 10.75 -0.97 5.33
C GLY A 4 9.86 0.23 5.03
N ILE A 5 9.22 0.21 3.85
CA ILE A 5 8.21 1.19 3.45
C ILE A 5 6.83 0.52 3.55
N VAL A 6 5.93 1.13 4.30
CA VAL A 6 4.53 0.69 4.46
C VAL A 6 3.61 1.55 3.58
N PHE A 7 2.40 1.03 3.28
CA PHE A 7 1.44 1.66 2.37
C PHE A 7 1.98 1.80 0.93
N ALA A 8 2.73 0.80 0.46
CA ALA A 8 3.39 0.88 -0.85
C ALA A 8 2.43 0.82 -2.06
N ASN A 9 1.18 0.39 -1.86
CA ASN A 9 0.17 0.15 -2.91
C ASN A 9 -0.96 1.20 -2.96
N ILE A 10 -0.78 2.37 -2.32
CA ILE A 10 -1.82 3.40 -2.26
C ILE A 10 -1.58 4.54 -3.25
N GLY A 11 -2.66 5.16 -3.72
CA GLY A 11 -2.62 6.37 -4.54
C GLY A 11 -1.71 6.20 -5.78
N PRO A 12 -0.79 7.13 -6.07
CA PRO A 12 0.07 7.04 -7.25
C PRO A 12 0.88 5.75 -7.36
N PHE A 13 1.26 5.16 -6.22
CA PHE A 13 2.04 3.92 -6.18
C PHE A 13 1.20 2.66 -6.42
N GLY A 14 -0.14 2.78 -6.38
CA GLY A 14 -1.05 1.71 -6.77
C GLY A 14 -1.10 1.47 -8.29
N THR A 15 -0.68 2.45 -9.10
CA THR A 15 -0.60 2.29 -10.56
C THR A 15 0.54 1.34 -10.96
N ALA A 16 0.46 0.76 -12.16
CA ALA A 16 1.48 -0.15 -12.66
C ALA A 16 2.86 0.52 -12.75
N GLU A 17 2.92 1.72 -13.34
CA GLU A 17 4.14 2.51 -13.48
C GLU A 17 4.64 3.06 -12.14
N GLY A 18 3.73 3.54 -11.29
CA GLY A 18 4.07 4.06 -9.97
C GLY A 18 4.63 2.99 -9.04
N GLY A 19 4.04 1.79 -9.05
CA GLY A 19 4.53 0.64 -8.30
C GLY A 19 5.93 0.21 -8.73
N ILE A 20 6.19 0.12 -10.05
CA ILE A 20 7.54 -0.15 -10.59
C ILE A 20 8.53 0.95 -10.14
N GLY A 21 8.14 2.22 -10.29
CA GLY A 21 8.98 3.35 -9.94
C GLY A 21 9.37 3.36 -8.47
N LEU A 22 8.41 3.11 -7.57
CA LEU A 22 8.68 2.98 -6.14
C LEU A 22 9.59 1.79 -5.84
N ALA A 23 9.25 0.60 -6.35
CA ALA A 23 9.92 -0.63 -5.96
C ALA A 23 11.38 -0.69 -6.43
N THR A 24 11.63 -0.28 -7.69
CA THR A 24 12.99 -0.25 -8.25
C THR A 24 13.86 0.82 -7.58
N ALA A 25 13.30 2.00 -7.26
CA ALA A 25 14.02 3.04 -6.55
C ALA A 25 14.34 2.62 -5.10
N ALA A 26 13.38 1.99 -4.40
CA ALA A 26 13.59 1.49 -3.04
C ALA A 26 14.66 0.40 -2.99
N GLU A 27 14.62 -0.55 -3.94
CA GLU A 27 15.65 -1.59 -4.09
C GLU A 27 17.04 -0.98 -4.34
N ALA A 28 17.15 -0.05 -5.29
CA ALA A 28 18.41 0.63 -5.60
C ALA A 28 18.95 1.45 -4.41
N ALA A 29 18.08 1.99 -3.57
CA ALA A 29 18.44 2.72 -2.35
C ALA A 29 18.82 1.81 -1.17
N GLY A 30 18.69 0.49 -1.32
CA GLY A 30 19.03 -0.48 -0.27
C GLY A 30 17.96 -0.65 0.82
N ILE A 31 16.69 -0.34 0.52
CA ILE A 31 15.56 -0.63 1.42
C ILE A 31 15.34 -2.14 1.49
N ASP A 32 15.07 -2.67 2.69
CA ASP A 32 14.97 -4.12 2.89
C ASP A 32 13.63 -4.70 2.45
N SER A 33 12.54 -3.94 2.57
CA SER A 33 11.20 -4.46 2.30
C SER A 33 10.15 -3.42 1.93
N LEU A 34 9.18 -3.83 1.12
CA LEU A 34 7.95 -3.10 0.83
C LEU A 34 6.76 -3.84 1.41
N TRP A 35 5.85 -3.10 2.03
CA TRP A 35 4.67 -3.62 2.71
C TRP A 35 3.42 -2.98 2.14
N THR A 36 2.52 -3.85 1.71
CA THR A 36 1.19 -3.47 1.25
C THR A 36 0.21 -3.38 2.41
N VAL A 37 -0.90 -2.68 2.18
CA VAL A 37 -2.03 -2.62 3.11
C VAL A 37 -3.30 -3.01 2.38
N GLU A 38 -4.32 -3.38 3.14
CA GLU A 38 -5.61 -3.75 2.57
C GLU A 38 -6.79 -3.27 3.39
N HIS A 39 -7.88 -3.00 2.67
CA HIS A 39 -9.23 -2.88 3.20
C HIS A 39 -10.22 -3.49 2.20
N VAL A 40 -10.58 -4.77 2.41
CA VAL A 40 -11.56 -5.48 1.57
C VAL A 40 -12.95 -4.84 1.65
N VAL A 41 -13.25 -4.20 2.78
CA VAL A 41 -14.56 -3.60 3.05
C VAL A 41 -14.38 -2.17 3.52
N TYR A 42 -15.10 -1.27 2.85
CA TYR A 42 -15.30 0.12 3.27
C TYR A 42 -16.78 0.38 3.53
N PRO A 43 -17.15 0.95 4.69
CA PRO A 43 -18.51 1.42 4.93
C PRO A 43 -18.72 2.79 4.27
N ASP A 44 -19.65 2.87 3.32
CA ASP A 44 -20.14 4.16 2.79
C ASP A 44 -20.92 4.94 3.86
N GLU A 45 -21.76 4.23 4.62
CA GLU A 45 -22.52 4.78 5.74
C GLU A 45 -22.10 4.13 7.05
N TYR A 46 -22.06 4.92 8.13
CA TYR A 46 -21.59 4.46 9.44
C TYR A 46 -22.79 4.38 10.40
N GLY A 47 -23.10 3.16 10.84
CA GLY A 47 -24.07 2.92 11.93
C GLY A 47 -23.47 3.07 13.33
N SER A 48 -22.14 3.18 13.43
CA SER A 48 -21.38 3.33 14.67
C SER A 48 -20.18 4.25 14.46
N THR A 49 -19.73 4.92 15.52
CA THR A 49 -18.56 5.82 15.49
C THR A 49 -17.27 5.03 15.34
N TYR A 50 -16.40 5.42 14.40
CA TYR A 50 -15.04 4.88 14.30
C TYR A 50 -14.23 5.29 15.54
N PRO A 51 -13.63 4.35 16.29
CA PRO A 51 -13.10 4.65 17.62
C PRO A 51 -11.68 5.22 17.63
N TYR A 52 -11.02 5.30 16.48
CA TYR A 52 -9.59 5.64 16.39
C TYR A 52 -9.31 7.03 15.81
N ASP A 53 -10.35 7.81 15.51
CA ASP A 53 -10.25 9.17 15.00
C ASP A 53 -11.36 10.04 15.57
N ASP A 54 -11.04 11.29 15.94
CA ASP A 54 -11.98 12.24 16.57
C ASP A 54 -13.16 12.61 15.65
N SER A 55 -13.00 12.50 14.32
CA SER A 55 -14.09 12.70 13.37
C SER A 55 -15.14 11.58 13.42
N GLY A 56 -14.83 10.46 14.07
CA GLY A 56 -15.67 9.27 14.09
C GLY A 56 -15.72 8.53 12.75
N ARG A 57 -14.79 8.82 11.83
CA ARG A 57 -14.69 8.21 10.49
C ARG A 57 -13.27 7.69 10.23
N MET A 58 -13.14 6.74 9.30
CA MET A 58 -11.82 6.33 8.82
C MET A 58 -11.22 7.43 7.94
N MET A 59 -9.89 7.60 8.00
CA MET A 59 -9.21 8.62 7.20
C MET A 59 -9.23 8.35 5.70
N MET A 60 -9.22 7.07 5.29
CA MET A 60 -9.36 6.69 3.89
C MET A 60 -10.85 6.66 3.52
N ALA A 61 -11.16 7.18 2.34
CA ALA A 61 -12.51 7.18 1.79
C ALA A 61 -12.76 5.89 0.96
N PRO A 62 -14.03 5.48 0.75
CA PRO A 62 -14.36 4.29 -0.05
C PRO A 62 -13.83 4.31 -1.48
N ASP A 63 -13.62 5.50 -2.05
CA ASP A 63 -13.07 5.73 -3.38
C ASP A 63 -11.54 5.97 -3.37
N THR A 64 -10.86 5.68 -2.26
CA THR A 64 -9.40 5.72 -2.22
C THR A 64 -8.82 4.66 -3.14
N ASP A 65 -7.96 5.08 -4.07
CA ASP A 65 -7.19 4.17 -4.91
C ASP A 65 -6.26 3.30 -4.05
N LEU A 66 -6.70 2.05 -3.82
CA LEU A 66 -6.00 1.03 -3.08
C LEU A 66 -5.92 -0.24 -3.93
N THR A 67 -4.75 -0.48 -4.51
CA THR A 67 -4.56 -1.65 -5.37
C THR A 67 -4.49 -2.92 -4.54
N ASP A 68 -5.16 -3.99 -4.99
CA ASP A 68 -5.11 -5.31 -4.35
C ASP A 68 -3.65 -5.73 -4.05
N PRO A 69 -3.31 -6.04 -2.79
CA PRO A 69 -1.96 -6.39 -2.38
C PRO A 69 -1.34 -7.53 -3.17
N LEU A 70 -2.08 -8.61 -3.39
CA LEU A 70 -1.52 -9.80 -4.04
C LEU A 70 -1.17 -9.51 -5.50
N THR A 71 -2.03 -8.77 -6.19
CA THR A 71 -1.79 -8.29 -7.55
C THR A 71 -0.61 -7.33 -7.58
N TRP A 72 -0.56 -6.36 -6.66
CA TRP A 72 0.52 -5.38 -6.60
C TRP A 72 1.87 -6.02 -6.29
N LEU A 73 1.94 -6.87 -5.27
CA LEU A 73 3.15 -7.61 -4.88
C LEU A 73 3.65 -8.50 -6.02
N THR A 74 2.74 -9.19 -6.72
CA THR A 74 3.08 -9.99 -7.90
C THR A 74 3.70 -9.12 -8.99
N TRP A 75 3.10 -7.96 -9.26
CA TRP A 75 3.56 -7.04 -10.30
C TRP A 75 4.94 -6.46 -10.00
N VAL A 76 5.17 -5.93 -8.80
CA VAL A 76 6.49 -5.38 -8.44
C VAL A 76 7.55 -6.46 -8.23
N GLY A 77 7.13 -7.66 -7.81
CA GLY A 77 8.00 -8.84 -7.72
C GLY A 77 8.55 -9.28 -9.06
N ALA A 78 7.82 -9.05 -10.15
CA ALA A 78 8.33 -9.29 -11.51
C ALA A 78 9.38 -8.25 -11.96
N HIS A 79 9.50 -7.12 -11.27
CA HIS A 79 10.37 -5.98 -11.66
C HIS A 79 11.49 -5.69 -10.65
N THR A 80 11.63 -6.52 -9.61
CA THR A 80 12.66 -6.40 -8.57
C THR A 80 13.31 -7.76 -8.35
N SER A 81 14.46 -7.82 -7.66
CA SER A 81 15.25 -9.06 -7.59
C SER A 81 15.72 -9.46 -6.19
N THR A 82 15.73 -8.52 -5.24
CA THR A 82 16.36 -8.66 -3.92
C THR A 82 15.54 -8.07 -2.78
N ILE A 83 14.77 -7.00 -3.02
CA ILE A 83 13.90 -6.38 -2.02
C ILE A 83 12.81 -7.36 -1.60
N ARG A 84 12.53 -7.44 -0.29
CA ARG A 84 11.48 -8.32 0.21
C ARG A 84 10.11 -7.68 0.01
N LEU A 85 9.13 -8.51 -0.30
CA LEU A 85 7.76 -8.10 -0.53
C LEU A 85 6.88 -8.74 0.54
N ALA A 86 6.02 -7.94 1.17
CA ALA A 86 5.17 -8.34 2.29
C ALA A 86 3.77 -7.72 2.22
#